data_AF-A0A1G5HEX5-F1
#
_entry.id   AF-A0A1G5HEX5-F1
#
_cell.length_a   1.000
_cell.length_b   1.000
_cell.length_c   1.000
_cell.angle_alpha   90.00
_cell.angle_beta   90.00
_cell.angle_gamma   90.00
#
_symmetry.space_group_name_H-M   'P 1'
#
loop_
_entity.id
_entity.type
_entity.pdbx_description
1 polymer ?
#
loop_
_entity_poly.entity_id
_entity_poly.type
_entity_poly.pdbx_seq_one_letter_code
_entity_poly.pdbx_strand_id
1 'polypeptide(L)' 'MGRRVTFTEAQVRRAVKAAREIDPGAIIEVTREGTIRILPALAQQSPRTDIDEWLDGSS' A
#
# COMPACT_ATOMS: atom_id res chain seq x y z
N MET A 1 3.06 22.01 14.95
CA MET A 1 1.73 21.89 14.30
C MET A 1 1.91 21.19 12.96
N GLY A 2 1.50 19.92 12.83
CA GLY A 2 1.66 19.17 11.57
C GLY A 2 0.68 19.67 10.51
N ARG A 3 1.19 20.10 9.35
CA ARG A 3 0.37 20.58 8.23
C ARG A 3 -0.37 19.39 7.62
N ARG A 4 -1.68 19.34 7.81
CA ARG A 4 -2.54 18.37 7.11
C ARG A 4 -2.74 18.85 5.68
N VAL A 5 -2.46 17.98 4.72
CA VAL A 5 -2.67 18.27 3.30
C VAL A 5 -3.99 17.66 2.87
N THR A 6 -4.79 18.42 2.12
CA THR A 6 -6.03 17.96 1.51
C THR A 6 -5.80 17.73 0.03
N PHE A 7 -6.17 16.54 -0.44
CA PHE A 7 -6.20 16.23 -1.87
C PHE A 7 -7.61 16.42 -2.41
N THR A 8 -7.71 16.93 -3.63
CA THR A 8 -8.98 16.96 -4.35
C THR A 8 -9.28 15.59 -4.95
N GLU A 9 -10.56 15.31 -5.18
CA GLU A 9 -10.99 14.08 -5.85
C GLU A 9 -10.27 13.90 -7.21
N ALA A 10 -10.13 14.98 -7.97
CA ALA A 10 -9.47 14.97 -9.29
C ALA A 10 -7.97 14.61 -9.21
N GLN A 11 -7.30 14.92 -8.09
CA GLN A 11 -5.90 14.53 -7.87
C GLN A 11 -5.79 13.05 -7.54
N VAL A 12 -6.62 12.57 -6.60
CA VAL A 12 -6.66 11.15 -6.22
C VAL A 12 -7.03 10.28 -7.43
N ARG A 13 -8.05 10.68 -8.19
CA ARG A 13 -8.51 9.94 -9.37
C ARG A 13 -7.42 9.81 -10.44
N ARG A 14 -6.61 10.85 -10.64
CA ARG A 14 -5.46 10.80 -11.56
C ARG A 14 -4.39 9.83 -11.09
N ALA A 15 -4.04 9.85 -9.80
CA ALA A 15 -3.08 8.91 -9.22
C ALA A 15 -3.58 7.46 -9.34
N VAL A 16 -4.88 7.22 -9.08
CA VAL A 16 -5.50 5.90 -9.24
C VAL A 16 -5.45 5.41 -10.68
N LYS A 17 -5.82 6.28 -11.63
CA LYS A 17 -5.79 5.93 -13.05
C LYS A 17 -4.38 5.53 -13.49
N ALA A 18 -3.38 6.35 -13.18
CA ALA A 18 -1.99 6.09 -13.55
C ALA A 18 -1.44 4.80 -12.91
N ALA A 19 -1.76 4.54 -11.65
CA ALA A 19 -1.35 3.31 -10.97
C ALA A 19 -1.96 2.05 -11.65
N ARG A 20 -3.25 2.09 -11.96
CA ARG A 20 -3.98 0.96 -12.56
C ARG A 20 -3.59 0.66 -14.01
N GLU A 21 -3.14 1.66 -14.76
CA GLU A 21 -2.59 1.47 -16.12
C GLU A 21 -1.31 0.64 -16.11
N ILE A 22 -0.52 0.74 -15.03
CA ILE A 22 0.75 0.01 -14.89
C ILE A 22 0.52 -1.35 -14.23
N ASP A 23 -0.24 -1.38 -13.14
CA ASP A 23 -0.59 -2.59 -12.40
C ASP A 23 -2.07 -2.54 -11.96
N PRO A 24 -2.93 -3.36 -12.57
CA PRO A 24 -4.34 -3.46 -12.20
C PRO A 24 -4.56 -3.80 -10.72
N GLY A 25 -3.58 -4.38 -10.02
CA GLY A 25 -3.64 -4.75 -8.59
C GLY A 25 -2.97 -3.76 -7.64
N ALA A 26 -2.41 -2.64 -8.14
CA ALA A 26 -1.67 -1.68 -7.32
C ALA A 26 -2.47 -1.19 -6.09
N ILE A 27 -1.77 -1.01 -4.98
CA ILE A 27 -2.31 -0.42 -3.74
C ILE A 27 -1.87 1.04 -3.67
N ILE A 28 -2.81 1.92 -3.33
CA ILE A 28 -2.57 3.36 -3.27
C ILE A 28 -2.80 3.83 -1.84
N GLU A 29 -1.73 4.27 -1.20
CA GLU A 29 -1.77 4.85 0.14
C GLU A 29 -1.76 6.38 0.02
N VAL A 30 -2.74 7.04 0.66
CA VAL A 30 -2.83 8.50 0.73
C VAL A 30 -2.72 8.92 2.18
N THR A 31 -1.62 9.59 2.54
CA THR A 31 -1.37 10.01 3.91
C THR A 31 -1.88 11.43 4.16
N ARG A 32 -2.26 11.72 5.41
CA ARG A 32 -2.68 13.07 5.85
C ARG A 32 -1.54 14.08 5.84
N GLU A 33 -0.31 13.60 5.72
CA GLU A 33 0.92 14.39 5.60
C GLU A 33 1.14 14.87 4.16
N GLY A 34 0.33 14.41 3.20
CA GLY A 34 0.41 14.84 1.81
C GLY A 34 1.28 13.94 0.93
N THR A 35 1.42 12.66 1.26
CA THR A 35 2.15 11.71 0.44
C THR A 35 1.18 10.72 -0.21
N ILE A 36 1.35 10.48 -1.52
CA ILE A 36 0.70 9.39 -2.24
C ILE A 36 1.77 8.35 -2.56
N ARG A 37 1.61 7.13 -2.06
CA ARG A 37 2.49 5.99 -2.39
C ARG A 37 1.73 4.99 -3.25
N ILE A 38 2.37 4.52 -4.31
CA ILE A 38 1.86 3.46 -5.16
C ILE A 38 2.73 2.24 -4.88
N LEU A 39 2.12 1.21 -4.32
CA LEU A 39 2.78 -0.05 -4.02
C LEU A 39 2.34 -1.07 -5.08
N PRO A 40 3.23 -1.96 -5.54
CA PRO A 40 2.83 -3.07 -6.38
C PRO A 40 1.76 -3.90 -5.65
N ALA A 41 0.93 -4.62 -6.40
CA ALA A 41 0.09 -5.65 -5.82
C ALA A 41 0.98 -6.61 -5.04
N LEU A 42 1.02 -6.49 -3.70
CA LEU A 42 1.73 -7.42 -2.85
C LEU A 42 1.09 -8.79 -3.14
N ALA A 43 1.83 -9.67 -3.82
CA ALA A 43 1.58 -11.09 -3.67
C ALA A 43 1.61 -11.31 -2.16
N GLN A 44 0.44 -11.62 -1.60
CA GLN A 44 0.16 -11.67 -0.17
C GLN A 44 1.41 -12.14 0.57
N GLN A 45 2.15 -11.21 1.18
CA GLN A 45 3.15 -11.62 2.14
C GLN A 45 2.31 -12.05 3.33
N SER A 46 2.01 -13.35 3.40
CA SER A 46 1.43 -13.97 4.58
C SER A 46 2.21 -13.42 5.77
N PRO A 47 1.54 -12.81 6.76
CA PRO A 47 2.23 -12.46 7.98
C PRO A 47 2.74 -13.79 8.55
N ARG A 48 4.06 -14.01 8.52
CA ARG A 48 4.67 -15.14 9.24
C ARG A 48 4.19 -15.01 10.67
N THR A 49 3.33 -15.94 11.08
CA THR A 49 2.76 -15.95 12.42
C THR A 49 3.73 -16.72 13.30
N ASP A 50 3.72 -16.50 14.61
CA ASP A 50 4.61 -17.20 15.56
C ASP A 50 4.57 -18.74 15.43
N ILE A 51 3.49 -19.28 14.83
CA ILE A 51 3.30 -20.70 14.52
C ILE A 51 4.24 -21.18 13.41
N ASP A 52 4.51 -20.36 12.38
CA ASP A 52 5.40 -20.72 11.27
C ASP A 52 6.85 -20.90 11.77
N GLU A 53 7.29 -20.04 12.71
CA GLU A 53 8.64 -20.11 13.30
C GLU A 53 8.84 -21.36 14.18
N TRP A 54 7.79 -21.80 14.88
CA TRP A 54 7.82 -23.02 15.69
C TRP A 54 7.92 -24.30 14.85
N LEU A 55 7.30 -24.33 13.67
CA LEU A 55 7.35 -25.48 12.76
C LEU A 55 8.72 -25.64 12.08
N ASP A 56 9.34 -24.53 11.68
CA ASP A 56 10.66 -24.55 11.03
C ASP A 56 11.79 -24.94 11.99
N GLY A 57 11.64 -24.67 13.29
CA GLY A 57 12.62 -25.04 14.34
C GLY A 57 12.55 -26.49 14.84
N SER A 58 11.63 -27.31 14.29
CA SER A 58 11.31 -28.66 14.81
C SER A 58 11.83 -29.81 13.92
N SER A 59 12.71 -29.54 12.95
CA SER A 59 13.31 -30.56 12.05
C SER A 59 14.67 -31.07 12.51
#